data_AF-A0A1B7X068-F1
#
_entry.id   AF-A0A1B7X068-F1
#
_cell.length_a   1.000
_cell.length_b   1.000
_cell.length_c   1.000
_cell.angle_alpha   90.00
_cell.angle_beta   90.00
_cell.angle_gamma   90.00
#
_symmetry.space_group_name_H-M   'P 1'
#
loop_
_entity.id
_entity.type
_entity.pdbx_description
1 polymer ?
#
loop_
_entity_poly.entity_id
_entity_poly.type
_entity_poly.pdbx_seq_one_letter_code
_entity_poly.pdbx_strand_id
1 'polypeptide(L)'
;MVEPLTGAVIVSLFFSEAIKEGGKFAVKGVADTFTRLVSIIRQKLTTEGMEGLLIRAEKDPNEKNKLQLQDELQTHIDNDETFALQLKSLVEELKTQDPKICQVILSDIELIGDLKAENITQKTSGSSGSVDQAMLTNIKANNINVGGLIQEG
;
A
#
# COMPACT_ATOMS: atom_id res chain seq x y z
N MET A 1 9.74 -14.27 6.35
CA MET A 1 9.16 -13.27 7.25
C MET A 1 7.98 -12.66 6.51
N VAL A 2 6.78 -12.66 7.07
CA VAL A 2 5.60 -12.08 6.40
C VAL A 2 5.65 -10.58 6.64
N GLU A 3 5.65 -9.77 5.58
CA GLU A 3 5.68 -8.31 5.72
C GLU A 3 4.48 -7.82 6.56
N PRO A 4 4.69 -6.88 7.51
CA PRO A 4 3.59 -6.30 8.26
C PRO A 4 2.72 -5.45 7.32
N LEU A 5 1.41 -5.61 7.44
CA LEU A 5 0.46 -4.71 6.76
C LEU A 5 0.52 -3.35 7.45
N THR A 6 0.67 -2.28 6.68
CA THR A 6 0.65 -0.90 7.20
C THR A 6 -0.38 -0.06 6.46
N GLY A 7 -0.83 1.03 7.09
CA GLY A 7 -1.70 2.02 6.43
C GLY A 7 -1.06 2.58 5.16
N ALA A 8 0.28 2.71 5.15
CA ALA A 8 1.04 3.18 3.99
C ALA A 8 0.89 2.23 2.79
N VAL A 9 1.02 0.92 3.01
CA VAL A 9 0.81 -0.09 1.95
C VAL A 9 -0.58 0.05 1.33
N ILE A 10 -1.61 0.24 2.15
CA ILE A 10 -2.98 0.41 1.67
C ILE A 10 -3.14 1.70 0.86
N VAL A 11 -2.65 2.83 1.37
CA VAL A 11 -2.74 4.13 0.67
C VAL A 11 -1.97 4.11 -0.65
N SER A 12 -0.75 3.53 -0.68
CA SER A 12 0.02 3.37 -1.91
C SER A 12 -0.73 2.50 -2.93
N LEU A 13 -1.38 1.41 -2.51
CA LEU A 13 -2.24 0.62 -3.40
C LEU A 13 -3.37 1.47 -3.97
N PHE A 14 -4.14 2.17 -3.13
CA PHE A 14 -5.27 3.01 -3.55
C PHE A 14 -4.91 4.05 -4.61
N PHE A 15 -3.75 4.68 -4.46
CA PHE A 15 -3.35 5.79 -5.31
C PHE A 15 -2.31 5.42 -6.36
N SER A 16 -1.91 4.16 -6.45
CA SER A 16 -0.95 3.69 -7.44
C SER A 16 -1.43 3.99 -8.87
N GLU A 17 -0.52 4.53 -9.68
CA GLU A 17 -0.77 4.75 -11.10
C GLU A 17 -0.97 3.44 -11.86
N ALA A 18 -0.42 2.33 -11.36
CA ALA A 18 -0.70 0.99 -11.86
C ALA A 18 -2.20 0.63 -11.83
N ILE A 19 -2.96 1.18 -10.86
CA ILE A 19 -4.42 1.07 -10.78
C ILE A 19 -5.11 2.15 -11.64
N LYS A 20 -4.59 3.39 -11.67
CA LYS A 20 -5.21 4.53 -12.38
C LYS A 20 -5.01 4.55 -13.90
N GLU A 21 -3.91 4.03 -14.43
CA GLU A 21 -3.61 3.96 -15.87
C GLU A 21 -4.39 2.85 -16.61
N GLY A 22 -5.47 2.33 -16.02
CA GLY A 22 -6.66 1.91 -16.78
C GLY A 22 -6.48 0.85 -17.87
N GLY A 23 -5.44 0.02 -17.83
CA GLY A 23 -5.22 -1.04 -18.84
C GLY A 23 -4.70 -2.37 -18.31
N LYS A 24 -4.10 -2.42 -17.11
CA LYS A 24 -3.46 -3.65 -16.57
C LYS A 24 -4.36 -4.49 -15.66
N PHE A 25 -5.48 -3.94 -15.17
CA PHE A 25 -6.51 -4.68 -14.41
C PHE A 25 -7.50 -5.47 -15.31
N ALA A 26 -7.19 -5.65 -16.60
CA ALA A 26 -8.03 -6.46 -17.50
C ALA A 26 -8.21 -7.92 -17.04
N VAL A 27 -7.43 -8.37 -16.06
CA VAL A 27 -7.66 -9.63 -15.35
C VAL A 27 -8.75 -9.41 -14.30
N LYS A 28 -9.98 -9.86 -14.62
CA LYS A 28 -11.21 -9.73 -13.81
C LYS A 28 -11.01 -9.98 -12.30
N GLY A 29 -10.19 -10.95 -11.92
CA GLY A 29 -9.94 -11.28 -10.50
C GLY A 29 -9.30 -10.14 -9.69
N VAL A 30 -8.42 -9.35 -10.32
CA VAL A 30 -7.70 -8.27 -9.64
C VAL A 30 -8.62 -7.09 -9.37
N ALA A 31 -9.47 -6.74 -10.33
CA ALA A 31 -10.46 -5.67 -10.18
C ALA A 31 -11.49 -6.01 -9.09
N ASP A 32 -11.93 -7.28 -9.04
CA ASP A 32 -12.86 -7.77 -8.02
C ASP A 32 -12.22 -7.72 -6.61
N THR A 33 -10.97 -8.16 -6.48
CA THR A 33 -10.24 -8.14 -5.20
C THR A 33 -9.97 -6.70 -4.71
N PHE A 34 -9.58 -5.82 -5.62
CA PHE A 34 -9.39 -4.39 -5.30
C PHE A 34 -10.70 -3.72 -4.89
N THR A 35 -11.82 -4.02 -5.58
CA THR A 35 -13.15 -3.51 -5.21
C THR A 35 -13.55 -3.95 -3.81
N ARG A 36 -13.22 -5.19 -3.42
CA ARG A 36 -13.44 -5.69 -2.06
C ARG A 36 -12.59 -4.94 -1.04
N LEU A 37 -11.31 -4.71 -1.34
CA LEU A 37 -10.41 -3.92 -0.49
C LEU A 37 -10.99 -2.52 -0.23
N VAL A 38 -11.42 -1.83 -1.29
CA VAL A 38 -12.05 -0.51 -1.19
C VAL A 38 -13.32 -0.56 -0.34
N SER A 39 -14.16 -1.56 -0.57
CA SER A 39 -15.44 -1.70 0.16
C SER A 39 -15.24 -1.92 1.65
N ILE A 40 -14.27 -2.76 2.06
CA ILE A 40 -13.97 -3.03 3.47
C ILE A 40 -13.49 -1.76 4.16
N ILE A 41 -12.59 -1.01 3.53
CA ILE A 41 -12.05 0.23 4.10
C ILE A 41 -13.15 1.28 4.23
N ARG A 42 -13.96 1.46 3.19
CA ARG A 42 -15.09 2.39 3.23
C ARG A 42 -16.06 2.01 4.33
N GLN A 43 -16.42 0.73 4.45
CA GLN A 43 -17.30 0.25 5.51
C GLN A 43 -16.73 0.52 6.91
N LYS A 44 -15.44 0.24 7.13
CA LYS A 44 -14.77 0.52 8.41
C LYS A 44 -14.84 2.01 8.72
N LEU A 45 -14.43 2.87 7.80
CA LEU A 45 -14.44 4.32 7.99
C LEU A 45 -15.86 4.87 8.17
N THR A 46 -16.88 4.37 7.46
CA THR A 46 -18.27 4.78 7.68
C THR A 46 -18.76 4.37 9.07
N THR A 47 -18.43 3.16 9.53
CA THR A 47 -18.83 2.66 10.86
C THR A 47 -18.25 3.53 11.97
N GLU A 48 -17.02 4.01 11.78
CA GLU A 48 -16.29 4.85 12.74
C GLU A 48 -16.56 6.36 12.54
N GLY A 49 -17.44 6.74 11.60
CA GLY A 49 -17.80 8.14 11.32
C GLY A 49 -16.73 8.95 10.57
N MET A 50 -15.78 8.28 9.93
CA MET A 50 -14.58 8.84 9.30
C MET A 50 -14.53 8.70 7.77
N GLU A 51 -15.63 8.33 7.12
CA GLU A 51 -15.75 8.20 5.66
C GLU A 51 -15.26 9.45 4.89
N GLY A 52 -15.42 10.63 5.50
CA GLY A 52 -14.96 11.90 4.93
C GLY A 52 -13.46 11.96 4.67
N LEU A 53 -12.62 11.13 5.31
CA LEU A 53 -11.19 11.03 5.02
C LEU A 53 -10.94 10.39 3.65
N LEU A 54 -11.58 9.25 3.39
CA LEU A 54 -11.46 8.56 2.12
C LEU A 54 -11.98 9.43 0.96
N ILE A 55 -13.16 10.04 1.13
CA ILE A 55 -13.73 10.94 0.10
C ILE A 55 -12.79 12.11 -0.22
N ARG A 56 -12.16 12.69 0.80
CA ARG A 56 -11.20 13.80 0.61
C ARG A 56 -9.97 13.35 -0.16
N ALA A 57 -9.38 12.21 0.21
CA ALA A 57 -8.22 11.66 -0.46
C ALA A 57 -8.52 11.19 -1.89
N GLU A 58 -9.72 10.66 -2.16
CA GLU A 58 -10.17 10.30 -3.52
C GLU A 58 -10.36 11.54 -4.41
N LYS A 59 -10.97 12.61 -3.88
CA LYS A 59 -11.24 13.84 -4.64
C LYS A 59 -10.00 14.70 -4.90
N ASP A 60 -9.10 14.77 -3.92
CA ASP A 60 -7.88 15.55 -3.97
C ASP A 60 -6.74 14.74 -3.32
N PRO A 61 -6.05 13.87 -4.10
CA PRO A 61 -5.03 12.97 -3.59
C PRO A 61 -3.68 13.68 -3.34
N ASN A 62 -3.71 14.85 -2.71
CA ASN A 62 -2.52 15.55 -2.23
C ASN A 62 -1.88 14.82 -1.02
N GLU A 63 -0.62 15.13 -0.71
CA GLU A 63 0.15 14.48 0.36
C GLU A 63 -0.58 14.53 1.72
N LYS A 64 -1.13 15.69 2.09
CA LYS A 64 -1.85 15.88 3.35
C LYS A 64 -3.06 14.94 3.48
N ASN A 65 -3.87 14.83 2.43
CA ASN A 65 -5.06 13.99 2.45
C ASN A 65 -4.70 12.50 2.47
N LYS A 66 -3.63 12.11 1.75
CA LYS A 66 -3.09 10.74 1.79
C LYS A 66 -2.58 10.38 3.19
N LEU A 67 -1.83 11.27 3.84
CA LEU A 67 -1.31 11.06 5.19
C LEU A 67 -2.40 10.93 6.24
N GLN A 68 -3.40 11.80 6.20
CA GLN A 68 -4.53 11.70 7.12
C GLN A 68 -5.27 10.36 6.98
N LEU A 69 -5.43 9.88 5.75
CA LEU A 69 -6.01 8.56 5.50
C LEU A 69 -5.08 7.43 5.97
N GLN A 70 -3.77 7.56 5.75
CA GLN A 70 -2.75 6.60 6.17
C GLN A 70 -2.74 6.41 7.69
N ASP A 71 -2.66 7.50 8.44
CA ASP A 71 -2.57 7.48 9.90
C ASP A 71 -3.83 6.86 10.53
N GLU A 72 -5.00 7.18 9.98
CA GLU A 72 -6.26 6.59 10.43
C GLU A 72 -6.34 5.09 10.11
N LEU A 73 -5.96 4.70 8.90
CA LEU A 73 -5.92 3.30 8.52
C LEU A 73 -4.93 2.51 9.39
N GLN A 74 -3.77 3.10 9.70
CA GLN A 74 -2.80 2.49 10.60
C GLN A 74 -3.40 2.30 12.00
N THR A 75 -4.08 3.32 12.53
CA THR A 75 -4.78 3.25 13.81
C THR A 75 -5.82 2.13 13.84
N HIS A 76 -6.58 1.94 12.76
CA HIS A 76 -7.52 0.82 12.68
C HIS A 76 -6.84 -0.54 12.52
N ILE A 77 -5.75 -0.64 11.76
CA ILE A 77 -4.96 -1.88 11.63
C ILE A 77 -4.39 -2.30 12.98
N ASP A 78 -3.89 -1.35 13.77
CA ASP A 78 -3.27 -1.64 15.07
C ASP A 78 -4.30 -2.00 16.15
N ASN A 79 -5.50 -1.40 16.08
CA ASN A 79 -6.54 -1.58 17.10
C ASN A 79 -7.60 -2.64 16.77
N ASP A 80 -7.72 -3.08 15.52
CA ASP A 80 -8.71 -4.06 15.05
C ASP A 80 -8.03 -5.18 14.26
N GLU A 81 -7.67 -6.25 14.98
CA GLU A 81 -6.98 -7.42 14.40
C GLU A 81 -7.81 -8.08 13.29
N THR A 82 -9.15 -8.09 13.41
CA THR A 82 -10.01 -8.69 12.38
C THR A 82 -9.94 -7.90 11.09
N PHE A 83 -10.03 -6.57 11.20
CA PHE A 83 -9.85 -5.66 10.07
C PHE A 83 -8.46 -5.82 9.44
N ALA A 84 -7.40 -5.85 10.27
CA ALA A 84 -6.02 -6.04 9.80
C ALA A 84 -5.85 -7.36 9.02
N LEU A 85 -6.40 -8.47 9.53
CA LEU A 85 -6.33 -9.78 8.87
C LEU A 85 -7.09 -9.80 7.54
N GLN A 86 -8.26 -9.15 7.47
CA GLN A 86 -9.04 -9.04 6.23
C GLN A 86 -8.27 -8.26 5.16
N LEU A 87 -7.72 -7.10 5.52
CA LEU A 87 -6.91 -6.30 4.60
C LEU A 87 -5.67 -7.06 4.14
N LYS A 88 -4.98 -7.74 5.07
CA LYS A 88 -3.78 -8.52 4.74
C LYS A 88 -4.10 -9.62 3.74
N SER A 89 -5.19 -10.35 3.94
CA SER A 89 -5.61 -11.41 3.00
C SER A 89 -5.86 -10.86 1.60
N LEU A 90 -6.51 -9.69 1.49
CA LEU A 90 -6.79 -9.08 0.19
C LEU A 90 -5.53 -8.53 -0.49
N VAL A 91 -4.60 -7.95 0.27
CA VAL A 91 -3.31 -7.50 -0.27
C VAL A 91 -2.49 -8.69 -0.79
N GLU A 92 -2.45 -9.80 -0.05
CA GLU A 92 -1.75 -11.01 -0.51
C GLU A 92 -2.44 -11.68 -1.72
N GLU A 93 -3.78 -11.61 -1.80
CA GLU A 93 -4.52 -12.05 -2.99
C GLU A 93 -4.18 -11.18 -4.21
N LEU A 94 -4.13 -9.85 -4.05
CA LEU A 94 -3.69 -8.93 -5.11
C LEU A 94 -2.24 -9.21 -5.56
N LYS A 95 -1.32 -9.44 -4.61
CA LYS A 95 0.08 -9.85 -4.90
C LYS A 95 0.15 -11.12 -5.73
N THR A 96 -0.70 -12.10 -5.40
CA THR A 96 -0.72 -13.40 -6.08
C THR A 96 -1.29 -13.28 -7.49
N GLN A 97 -2.33 -12.46 -7.67
CA GLN A 97 -3.01 -12.32 -8.95
C GLN A 97 -2.22 -11.45 -9.94
N ASP A 98 -1.48 -10.45 -9.47
CA ASP A 98 -0.51 -9.72 -10.29
C ASP A 98 0.69 -9.29 -9.42
N PRO A 99 1.83 -9.98 -9.55
CA PRO A 99 3.06 -9.66 -8.81
C PRO A 99 3.56 -8.23 -9.03
N LYS A 100 3.13 -7.55 -10.12
CA LYS A 100 3.51 -6.16 -10.42
C LYS A 100 2.75 -5.14 -9.58
N ILE A 101 1.58 -5.49 -9.04
CA ILE A 101 0.75 -4.58 -8.22
C ILE A 101 1.47 -4.19 -6.93
N CYS A 102 2.26 -5.11 -6.39
CA CYS A 102 3.04 -4.88 -5.17
C CYS A 102 4.52 -4.72 -5.44
N GLN A 103 4.95 -4.53 -6.69
CA GLN A 103 6.36 -4.21 -6.96
C GLN A 103 6.73 -2.78 -6.51
N VAL A 104 5.74 -2.00 -6.09
CA VAL A 104 5.88 -0.70 -5.42
C VAL A 104 5.93 -0.93 -3.90
N ILE A 105 7.08 -1.36 -3.40
CA ILE A 105 7.33 -1.49 -1.97
C ILE A 105 8.02 -0.20 -1.51
N LEU A 106 7.24 0.65 -0.83
CA LEU A 106 7.61 1.92 -0.18
C LEU A 106 7.82 3.12 -1.14
N SER A 107 6.74 3.55 -1.80
CA SER A 107 6.70 4.83 -2.51
C SER A 107 5.71 5.78 -1.83
N ASP A 108 6.08 7.05 -1.70
CA ASP A 108 5.29 8.15 -1.11
C ASP A 108 4.95 7.98 0.38
N ILE A 109 5.88 7.43 1.17
CA ILE A 109 5.73 7.37 2.64
C ILE A 109 6.29 8.64 3.25
N GLU A 110 5.41 9.46 3.82
CA GLU A 110 5.78 10.56 4.69
C GLU A 110 5.48 10.15 6.14
N LEU A 111 6.52 10.13 6.97
CA LEU A 111 6.46 9.79 8.39
C LEU A 111 6.74 11.07 9.17
N ILE A 112 5.84 11.40 10.10
CA ILE A 112 6.03 12.52 11.04
C ILE A 112 7.17 12.19 12.04
N GLY A 113 7.63 10.93 12.09
CA GLY A 113 8.73 10.43 12.93
C GLY A 113 9.87 9.75 12.16
N ASP A 114 10.51 8.77 12.80
CA ASP A 114 11.61 8.01 12.20
C ASP A 114 11.09 6.84 11.35
N LEU A 115 11.63 6.66 10.14
CA LEU A 115 11.51 5.39 9.40
C LEU A 115 12.55 4.41 9.94
N LYS A 116 12.09 3.32 10.57
CA LYS A 116 12.96 2.21 11.00
C LYS A 116 12.57 0.94 10.25
N ALA A 117 13.45 0.48 9.39
CA ALA A 117 13.31 -0.79 8.68
C ALA A 117 14.56 -1.64 8.92
N GLU A 118 14.40 -2.90 9.32
CA GLU A 118 15.54 -3.80 9.53
C GLU A 118 16.22 -4.13 8.19
N ASN A 119 15.56 -4.85 7.30
CA ASN A 119 16.05 -5.13 5.95
C ASN A 119 14.92 -4.97 4.93
N ILE A 120 15.22 -4.34 3.81
CA ILE A 120 14.35 -4.24 2.65
C ILE A 120 14.98 -5.10 1.57
N THR A 121 14.26 -6.15 1.14
CA THR A 121 14.73 -7.07 0.10
C THR A 121 13.75 -7.05 -1.06
N GLN A 122 14.21 -6.63 -2.24
CA GLN A 122 13.50 -6.85 -3.49
C GLN A 122 13.93 -8.18 -4.08
N LYS A 123 12.95 -9.00 -4.45
CA LYS A 123 13.19 -10.19 -5.28
C LYS A 123 12.37 -10.06 -6.54
N THR A 124 13.00 -10.23 -7.69
CA THR A 124 12.27 -10.36 -8.94
C THR A 124 12.12 -11.82 -9.35
N SER A 125 10.89 -12.20 -9.69
CA SER A 125 10.60 -13.49 -10.31
C SER A 125 10.28 -13.24 -11.79
N GLY A 126 11.32 -13.06 -12.62
CA GLY A 126 11.14 -12.89 -14.07
C GLY A 126 12.46 -12.89 -14.84
N SER A 127 12.70 -13.95 -15.62
CA SER A 127 13.96 -14.20 -16.36
C SER A 127 14.02 -13.59 -17.77
N SER A 128 13.16 -12.64 -18.13
CA SER A 128 13.16 -12.09 -19.50
C SER A 128 12.42 -10.75 -19.61
N GLY A 129 13.14 -9.66 -19.37
CA GLY A 129 12.69 -8.30 -19.67
C GLY A 129 13.34 -7.30 -18.74
N SER A 130 13.69 -6.12 -19.25
CA SER A 130 14.09 -4.98 -18.43
C SER A 130 12.93 -4.66 -17.49
N VAL A 131 13.06 -5.02 -16.21
CA VAL A 131 12.14 -4.60 -15.17
C VAL A 131 12.67 -3.28 -14.65
N ASP A 132 11.99 -2.19 -14.93
CA ASP A 132 12.27 -0.92 -14.26
C ASP A 132 11.89 -1.08 -12.79
N GLN A 133 12.91 -1.10 -11.93
CA GLN A 133 12.76 -1.27 -10.49
C GLN A 133 13.04 0.05 -9.80
N ALA A 134 12.03 0.56 -9.10
CA ALA A 134 12.17 1.70 -8.22
C ALA A 134 11.95 1.21 -6.78
N MET A 135 12.90 1.51 -5.89
CA MET A 135 12.76 1.31 -4.45
C MET A 135 12.89 2.66 -3.74
N LEU A 136 12.16 2.84 -2.64
CA LEU A 136 12.27 4.00 -1.75
C LEU A 136 12.13 5.36 -2.47
N THR A 137 11.10 5.49 -3.30
CA THR A 137 10.84 6.77 -3.98
C THR A 137 10.00 7.69 -3.09
N ASN A 138 10.38 8.97 -3.02
CA ASN A 138 9.64 10.01 -2.28
C ASN A 138 9.42 9.71 -0.78
N ILE A 139 10.43 9.15 -0.10
CA ILE A 139 10.40 8.97 1.36
C ILE A 139 10.74 10.28 2.06
N LYS A 140 9.84 10.75 2.93
CA LYS A 140 10.10 11.86 3.87
C LYS A 140 9.99 11.35 5.30
N ALA A 141 11.06 11.45 6.06
CA ALA A 141 11.07 11.11 7.49
C ALA A 141 12.07 12.00 8.22
N ASN A 142 11.90 12.16 9.54
CA ASN A 142 12.84 12.93 10.35
C ASN A 142 14.21 12.24 10.40
N ASN A 143 14.20 10.91 10.57
CA ASN A 143 15.37 10.05 10.35
C ASN A 143 14.98 8.83 9.51
N ILE A 144 15.90 8.35 8.69
CA ILE A 144 15.77 7.10 7.94
C ILE A 144 16.86 6.15 8.43
N ASN A 145 16.46 5.05 9.07
CA ASN A 145 17.33 3.96 9.48
C ASN A 145 16.92 2.68 8.76
N VAL A 146 17.77 2.24 7.83
CA VAL A 146 17.60 1.02 7.06
C VAL A 146 18.83 0.16 7.31
N GLY A 147 18.65 -1.06 7.81
CA GLY A 147 19.79 -1.97 8.05
C GLY A 147 20.41 -2.48 6.74
N GLY A 148 19.59 -2.97 5.81
CA GLY A 148 20.06 -3.45 4.50
C GLY A 148 19.06 -3.20 3.38
N LEU A 149 19.57 -2.74 2.23
CA LEU A 149 18.84 -2.66 0.95
C LEU A 149 19.45 -3.66 -0.01
N ILE A 150 18.73 -4.76 -0.25
CA ILE A 150 19.23 -5.87 -1.08
C ILE A 150 18.30 -6.02 -2.28
N GLN A 151 18.87 -5.90 -3.46
CA GLN A 151 18.19 -6.12 -4.73
C GLN A 151 18.69 -7.44 -5.30
N GLU A 152 17.81 -8.44 -5.40
CA GLU A 152 18.10 -9.74 -5.99
C GLU A 152 17.34 -9.87 -7.33
N GLY A 153 18.11 -10.09 -8.40
CA GLY A 153 17.61 -10.34 -9.76
C GLY A 153 17.19 -11.79 -9.99
#